data_AF-A0A935S5B3-F1
#
_entry.id   AF-A0A935S5B3-F1
#
_cell.length_a   1.000
_cell.length_b   1.000
_cell.length_c   1.000
_cell.angle_alpha   90.00
_cell.angle_beta   90.00
_cell.angle_gamma   90.00
#
_symmetry.space_group_name_H-M   'P 1'
#
loop_
_entity.id
_entity.type
_entity.pdbx_description
1 polymer ?
#
loop_
_entity_poly.entity_id
_entity_poly.type
_entity_poly.pdbx_seq_one_letter_code
_entity_poly.pdbx_strand_id
1 'polypeptide(L)'
;MEFEIVNTKDGSKSVFSKVFDAAYHSWYGAVTENKYIFIENGLVYKHMQGLETIKVLEIGYGTGLNAILTGIYAVDNNVEVIYSGVDKYECPREIFGRTKLCRFF
;
A
#
# COMPACT_ATOMS: atom_id res chain seq x y z
N MET A 1 -16.76 14.43 0.20
CA MET A 1 -15.33 14.40 0.61
C MET A 1 -14.53 14.94 -0.56
N GLU A 2 -13.71 15.97 -0.36
CA GLU A 2 -12.82 16.49 -1.41
C GLU A 2 -11.46 15.79 -1.31
N PHE A 3 -11.09 15.11 -2.39
CA PHE A 3 -9.80 14.45 -2.56
C PHE A 3 -9.07 15.05 -3.75
N GLU A 4 -7.80 15.41 -3.58
CA GLU A 4 -6.94 15.88 -4.66
C GLU A 4 -5.83 14.88 -4.95
N ILE A 5 -5.53 14.67 -6.23
CA ILE A 5 -4.42 13.80 -6.64
C ILE A 5 -3.16 14.65 -6.68
N VAL A 6 -2.14 14.25 -5.94
CA VAL A 6 -0.84 14.92 -5.90
C VAL A 6 0.24 14.00 -6.44
N ASN A 7 1.20 14.56 -7.17
CA ASN A 7 2.39 13.82 -7.59
C ASN A 7 3.39 13.77 -6.44
N THR A 8 4.02 12.61 -6.24
CA THR A 8 5.11 12.43 -5.28
C THR A 8 6.46 12.55 -6.00
N LYS A 9 7.54 12.75 -5.22
CA LYS A 9 8.90 12.91 -5.77
C LYS A 9 9.43 11.68 -6.54
N ASP A 10 8.92 10.48 -6.24
CA ASP A 10 9.27 9.25 -6.96
C ASP A 10 8.46 9.04 -8.26
N GLY A 11 7.61 10.00 -8.64
CA GLY A 11 6.79 9.94 -9.85
C GLY A 11 5.49 9.16 -9.69
N SER A 12 5.24 8.56 -8.52
CA SER A 12 3.94 7.97 -8.19
C SER A 12 2.90 9.04 -7.83
N LYS A 13 1.65 8.61 -7.60
CA LYS A 13 0.54 9.49 -7.26
C LYS A 13 0.03 9.16 -5.87
N SER A 14 -0.17 10.20 -5.07
CA SER A 14 -0.81 10.13 -3.75
C SER A 14 -2.17 10.83 -3.79
N VAL A 15 -2.97 10.62 -2.76
CA VAL A 15 -4.29 11.24 -2.57
C VAL A 15 -4.20 12.14 -1.36
N PHE A 16 -4.60 13.40 -1.49
CA PHE A 16 -4.69 14.35 -0.38
C PHE A 16 -6.16 14.49 0.05
N SER A 17 -6.45 14.28 1.33
CA SER A 17 -7.77 14.55 1.90
C SER A 17 -7.78 15.94 2.50
N LYS A 18 -8.59 16.84 1.95
CA LYS A 18 -8.79 18.17 2.54
C LYS A 18 -9.51 18.12 3.89
N VAL A 19 -10.26 17.05 4.15
CA VAL A 19 -11.01 16.89 5.42
C VAL A 19 -10.06 16.56 6.58
N PHE A 20 -8.98 15.84 6.29
CA PHE A 20 -7.99 15.44 7.31
C PHE A 20 -6.70 16.27 7.23
N ASP A 21 -6.62 17.22 6.29
CA ASP A 21 -5.43 18.02 5.95
C ASP A 21 -4.16 17.16 5.82
N ALA A 22 -4.31 15.98 5.22
CA ALA A 22 -3.28 14.95 5.18
C ALA A 22 -3.26 14.21 3.84
N ALA A 23 -2.05 13.86 3.40
CA ALA A 23 -1.84 12.94 2.30
C ALA A 23 -1.97 11.50 2.79
N TYR A 24 -2.65 10.66 2.00
CA TYR A 24 -2.73 9.21 2.22
C TYR A 24 -1.36 8.55 2.14
N HIS A 25 -0.44 9.12 1.35
CA HIS A 25 0.94 8.69 1.24
C HIS A 25 1.90 9.89 1.26
N SER A 26 3.09 9.68 1.82
CA SER A 26 4.18 10.64 1.94
C SER A 26 4.57 11.32 0.62
N TRP A 27 4.97 12.59 0.74
CA TRP A 27 5.41 13.44 -0.38
C TRP A 27 6.72 12.98 -1.03
N TYR A 28 7.51 12.18 -0.31
CA TYR A 28 8.82 11.71 -0.77
C TYR A 28 8.73 10.49 -1.69
N GLY A 29 7.62 9.76 -1.69
CA GLY A 29 7.36 8.66 -2.61
C GLY A 29 6.48 7.57 -2.01
N ALA A 30 5.24 7.45 -2.49
CA ALA A 30 4.25 6.52 -1.94
C ALA A 30 4.69 5.05 -2.07
N VAL A 31 5.37 4.71 -3.16
CA VAL A 31 5.80 3.35 -3.46
C VAL A 31 7.13 3.04 -2.76
N THR A 32 8.07 3.98 -2.80
CA THR A 32 9.43 3.79 -2.25
C THR A 32 9.40 3.60 -0.73
N GLU A 33 8.60 4.39 -0.03
CA GLU A 33 8.50 4.32 1.44
C GLU A 33 7.76 3.06 1.90
N ASN A 34 6.63 2.70 1.26
CA ASN A 34 5.91 1.47 1.59
C ASN A 34 6.71 0.20 1.27
N LYS A 35 7.46 0.18 0.16
CA LYS A 35 8.32 -0.96 -0.17
C LYS A 35 9.40 -1.18 0.89
N TYR A 36 10.07 -0.09 1.31
CA TYR A 36 11.14 -0.21 2.30
C TYR A 36 10.61 -0.52 3.71
N ILE A 37 9.55 0.15 4.17
CA ILE A 37 9.07 -0.03 5.55
C ILE A 37 8.20 -1.28 5.69
N PHE A 38 7.22 -1.47 4.81
CA PHE A 38 6.23 -2.54 4.98
C PHE A 38 6.71 -3.88 4.44
N ILE A 39 7.27 -3.88 3.22
CA ILE A 39 7.70 -5.12 2.56
C ILE A 39 9.07 -5.55 3.10
N GLU A 40 10.11 -4.71 3.00
CA GLU A 40 11.46 -5.13 3.38
C GLU A 40 11.63 -5.30 4.90
N ASN A 41 11.21 -4.33 5.71
CA ASN A 41 11.37 -4.42 7.17
C ASN A 41 10.28 -5.24 7.88
N GLY A 42 9.16 -5.54 7.20
CA GLY A 42 8.05 -6.31 7.76
C GLY A 42 7.96 -7.72 7.17
N LEU A 43 7.42 -7.81 5.97
CA LEU A 43 7.07 -9.07 5.31
C LEU A 43 8.29 -9.95 5.01
N VAL A 44 9.35 -9.36 4.44
CA VAL A 44 10.60 -10.07 4.13
C VAL A 44 11.26 -10.57 5.40
N TYR A 45 11.39 -9.72 6.41
CA TYR A 45 11.97 -10.10 7.70
C TYR A 45 11.23 -11.30 8.32
N LYS A 46 9.89 -11.29 8.30
CA LYS A 46 9.09 -12.41 8.81
C LYS A 46 9.28 -13.68 7.97
N HIS A 47 9.32 -13.56 6.64
CA HIS A 47 9.59 -14.70 5.78
C HIS A 47 10.96 -15.33 6.07
N MET A 48 12.01 -14.52 6.24
CA MET A 48 13.37 -14.97 6.54
C MET A 48 13.51 -15.69 7.90
N GLN A 49 12.52 -15.57 8.79
CA GLN A 49 12.46 -16.34 10.06
C GLN A 49 11.94 -17.78 9.84
N GLY A 50 11.67 -18.19 8.60
CA GLY A 50 11.22 -19.55 8.26
C GLY A 50 9.71 -19.77 8.42
N LEU A 51 8.91 -18.70 8.43
CA LEU A 51 7.46 -18.81 8.48
C LEU A 51 6.91 -19.23 7.11
N GLU A 52 6.23 -20.37 7.07
CA GLU A 52 5.57 -20.90 5.86
C GLU A 52 4.32 -20.07 5.48
N THR A 53 3.61 -19.56 6.49
CA THR A 53 2.42 -18.71 6.31
C THR A 53 2.55 -17.43 7.13
N ILE A 54 2.35 -16.28 6.49
CA ILE A 54 2.39 -14.96 7.13
C ILE A 54 0.98 -14.35 7.16
N LYS A 55 0.55 -13.88 8.32
CA LYS A 55 -0.75 -13.21 8.50
C LYS A 55 -0.53 -11.72 8.71
N VAL A 56 -1.16 -10.90 7.88
CA VAL A 56 -1.00 -9.44 7.89
C VAL A 56 -2.36 -8.78 8.15
N LEU A 57 -2.39 -7.87 9.11
CA LEU A 57 -3.54 -7.00 9.38
C LEU A 57 -3.15 -5.56 9.07
N GLU A 58 -3.86 -4.92 8.15
CA GLU A 58 -3.72 -3.50 7.84
C GLU A 58 -4.92 -2.72 8.40
N ILE A 59 -4.63 -1.69 9.19
CA ILE A 59 -5.62 -0.73 9.69
C ILE A 59 -5.46 0.56 8.91
N GLY A 60 -6.51 0.99 8.22
CA GLY A 60 -6.45 2.07 7.23
C GLY A 60 -6.05 1.56 5.85
N TYR A 61 -6.80 0.59 5.31
CA TYR A 61 -6.53 -0.06 4.03
C TYR A 61 -6.32 0.94 2.86
N GLY A 62 -7.01 2.07 2.88
CA GLY A 62 -6.83 3.18 1.96
C GLY A 62 -6.92 2.73 0.51
N THR A 63 -5.79 2.83 -0.21
CA THR A 63 -5.70 2.49 -1.63
C THR A 63 -5.31 1.03 -1.88
N GLY A 64 -5.12 0.20 -0.85
CA GLY A 64 -4.71 -1.20 -0.99
C GLY A 64 -3.31 -1.41 -1.56
N LEU A 65 -2.45 -0.39 -1.55
CA LEU A 65 -1.09 -0.47 -2.12
C LEU A 65 -0.27 -1.55 -1.43
N ASN A 66 -0.34 -1.63 -0.11
CA ASN A 66 0.39 -2.62 0.67
C ASN A 66 -0.08 -4.05 0.39
N ALA A 67 -1.38 -4.25 0.18
CA ALA A 67 -1.92 -5.54 -0.23
C ALA A 67 -1.39 -5.97 -1.61
N ILE A 68 -1.32 -5.05 -2.59
CA ILE A 68 -0.77 -5.33 -3.92
C ILE A 68 0.72 -5.70 -3.81
N LEU A 69 1.51 -4.88 -3.12
CA LEU A 69 2.94 -5.14 -2.92
C LEU A 69 3.21 -6.46 -2.20
N THR A 70 2.38 -6.78 -1.21
CA THR A 70 2.42 -8.06 -0.48
C THR A 70 2.11 -9.23 -1.41
N GLY A 71 1.10 -9.09 -2.27
CA GLY A 71 0.75 -10.12 -3.26
C GLY A 71 1.88 -10.38 -4.26
N ILE A 72 2.51 -9.32 -4.78
CA ILE A 72 3.67 -9.45 -5.68
C ILE A 72 4.80 -10.21 -4.97
N TYR A 73 5.17 -9.78 -3.76
CA TYR A 73 6.20 -10.46 -2.98
C TYR A 73 5.86 -11.94 -2.71
N ALA A 74 4.61 -12.22 -2.36
CA ALA A 74 4.14 -13.57 -2.07
C ALA A 74 4.27 -14.50 -3.29
N VAL A 75 3.91 -14.02 -4.48
CA VAL A 75 4.08 -14.75 -5.73
C VAL A 75 5.56 -14.96 -6.07
N ASP A 76 6.36 -13.89 -6.01
CA ASP A 76 7.78 -13.94 -6.39
C ASP A 76 8.62 -14.85 -5.49
N ASN A 77 8.21 -15.01 -4.23
CA ASN A 77 8.95 -15.77 -3.22
C ASN A 77 8.26 -17.08 -2.81
N ASN A 78 7.14 -17.42 -3.44
CA ASN A 78 6.34 -18.60 -3.15
C ASN A 78 6.03 -18.77 -1.65
N VAL A 79 5.57 -17.70 -1.01
CA VAL A 79 5.18 -17.66 0.42
C VAL A 79 3.69 -17.45 0.55
N GLU A 80 3.05 -18.20 1.45
CA GLU A 80 1.63 -18.01 1.72
C GLU A 80 1.41 -16.76 2.58
N VAL A 81 0.58 -15.84 2.11
CA VAL A 81 0.22 -14.64 2.87
C VAL A 81 -1.30 -14.49 2.97
N ILE A 82 -1.80 -14.42 4.20
CA ILE A 82 -3.19 -14.11 4.50
C ILE A 82 -3.27 -12.64 4.89
N TYR A 83 -3.88 -11.83 4.02
CA TYR A 83 -3.97 -10.38 4.19
C TYR A 83 -5.39 -9.95 4.56
N SER A 84 -5.52 -9.25 5.67
CA SER A 84 -6.78 -8.66 6.13
C SER A 84 -6.63 -7.15 6.21
N GLY A 85 -7.45 -6.41 5.47
CA GLY A 85 -7.52 -4.95 5.54
C GLY A 85 -8.80 -4.48 6.23
N VAL A 86 -8.69 -3.49 7.12
CA VAL A 86 -9.83 -2.81 7.72
C VAL A 86 -9.71 -1.32 7.42
N ASP A 87 -10.79 -0.71 6.95
CA ASP A 87 -10.89 0.74 6.83
C ASP A 87 -12.19 1.24 7.43
N LYS A 88 -12.15 2.45 7.98
CA LYS A 88 -13.34 3.14 8.49
C LYS A 88 -14.17 3.72 7.34
N TYR A 89 -13.54 4.05 6.22
CA TYR A 89 -14.19 4.65 5.06
C TYR A 89 -13.70 3.97 3.78
N GLU A 90 -14.61 3.46 2.96
CA GLU A 90 -14.25 2.88 1.66
C GLU A 90 -13.60 3.94 0.75
N CYS A 91 -12.42 3.65 0.21
CA CYS A 91 -11.84 4.49 -0.83
C CYS A 91 -12.74 4.44 -2.08
N PRO A 92 -13.24 5.58 -2.60
CA PRO A 92 -14.08 5.59 -3.79
C PRO A 92 -13.38 4.90 -4.98
N ARG A 93 -14.06 3.94 -5.63
CA ARG A 93 -13.53 3.19 -6.79
C ARG A 93 -12.97 4.10 -7.90
N GLU A 94 -13.54 5.28 -8.07
CA GLU A 94 -13.09 6.29 -9.04
C GLU A 94 -11.69 6.85 -8.74
N ILE A 95 -11.31 6.92 -7.46
CA ILE A 95 -9.97 7.35 -7.03
C ILE A 95 -8.97 6.22 -7.28
N PHE A 96 -9.35 4.97 -6.98
CA PHE A 96 -8.53 3.79 -7.24
C PHE A 96 -8.14 3.66 -8.73
N GLY A 97 -9.08 3.87 -9.64
CA GLY A 97 -8.79 3.86 -11.09
C GLY A 97 -7.88 5.01 -11.56
N ARG A 98 -7.81 6.12 -10.82
CA ARG A 98 -7.04 7.32 -11.19
C ARG A 98 -5.62 7.36 -10.62
N THR A 99 -5.35 6.64 -9.52
CA THR A 99 -3.99 6.57 -8.94
C THR A 99 -3.02 5.82 -9.86
N LYS A 100 -3.53 4.97 -10.78
CA LYS A 100 -2.71 4.17 -11.71
C LYS A 100 -1.64 3.33 -10.98
N LEU A 101 -1.86 2.97 -9.72
CA LEU A 101 -0.88 2.21 -8.92
C LEU A 101 -0.58 0.85 -9.56
N CYS A 102 -1.57 0.20 -10.19
CA CYS A 102 -1.35 -1.02 -10.99
C CYS A 102 -0.54 -0.83 -12.28
N ARG A 103 -0.17 0.41 -12.65
CA ARG A 103 0.60 0.69 -13.87
C ARG A 103 2.10 0.82 -13.59
N PHE A 104 2.49 0.76 -12.32
CA PHE A 104 3.87 0.74 -11.85
C PHE A 104 4.42 -0.68 -11.62
N PHE A 105 3.58 -1.71 -11.79
CA PHE A 105 3.90 -3.12 -11.61
C PHE A 105 3.42 -3.92 -12.82
#